data_AF-A0A434MIY7-F1
#
_entry.id   AF-A0A434MIY7-F1
#
_cell.length_a   1.000
_cell.length_b   1.000
_cell.length_c   1.000
_cell.angle_alpha   90.00
_cell.angle_beta   90.00
_cell.angle_gamma   90.00
#
_symmetry.space_group_name_H-M   'P 1'
#
loop_
_entity.id
_entity.type
_entity.pdbx_description
1 polymer ?
#
loop_
_entity_poly.entity_id
_entity_poly.type
_entity_poly.pdbx_seq_one_letter_code
_entity_poly.pdbx_strand_id
1 'polypeptide(L)'
;LYGHTLGPVSFTFNATFFIGAVLMLIIFSIQHRGILGTANVQKYIGLFVIIPMLIVGVVPIVTGQIDWANFSPLVPLAAAYAPEPGAWNIAGWTLVLGGMFIAAWSTYGFETAVCYTSEFKNPGTDTFKAIFYSGLLCMLLFILVPFTFQGVLGLNGMLATPIVDGSGVADALAGMVGGGQLIHSLLVMLMILALVLCIMTAMAGSSRTLYQGSVDGWLPRYLSHVNEHGAPTRAMWTDLIFNLAVLAIASADATSFFFILAVSNCGYIIFNFLNLNAGWIHRIDNGHIARPWKAPSWLLGLGAILAYVNMIFMGAGAKVWNPMALWAGLITAGLIIPVFCFRHYIQDKGKFPDHMLADLGMTSSDLAVRKAGILPYLTLIAGVVVMLLANWLFVI
;
A
#
# COMPACT_ATOMS: atom_id res chain seq x y z
N LEU A 1 -15.88 20.20 -18.64
CA LEU A 1 -14.75 19.76 -17.79
C LEU A 1 -13.65 19.31 -18.75
N TYR A 2 -12.45 19.89 -18.66
CA TYR A 2 -11.34 19.64 -19.60
C TYR A 2 -10.80 18.22 -19.39
N GLY A 3 -10.70 17.43 -20.45
CA GLY A 3 -10.08 16.11 -20.41
C GLY A 3 -9.34 15.82 -21.72
N HIS A 4 -8.20 15.16 -21.61
CA HIS A 4 -7.37 14.74 -22.74
C HIS A 4 -6.77 13.37 -22.46
N THR A 5 -6.41 12.66 -23.52
CA THR A 5 -5.79 11.34 -23.46
C THR A 5 -4.35 11.43 -23.92
N LEU A 6 -3.43 10.86 -23.14
CA LEU A 6 -2.00 10.76 -23.41
C LEU A 6 -1.59 9.28 -23.34
N GLY A 7 -1.51 8.62 -24.49
CA GLY A 7 -1.16 7.20 -24.56
C GLY A 7 -2.20 6.32 -23.85
N PRO A 8 -1.81 5.41 -22.95
CA PRO A 8 -2.75 4.51 -22.26
C PRO A 8 -3.53 5.20 -21.12
N VAL A 9 -3.36 6.50 -20.94
CA VAL A 9 -3.84 7.24 -19.77
C VAL A 9 -4.67 8.44 -20.19
N SER A 10 -5.89 8.55 -19.65
CA SER A 10 -6.71 9.76 -19.76
C SER A 10 -6.59 10.59 -18.49
N PHE A 11 -6.64 11.92 -18.61
CA PHE A 11 -6.75 12.81 -17.45
C PHE A 11 -7.92 13.77 -17.62
N THR A 12 -8.55 14.14 -16.52
CA THR A 12 -9.66 15.08 -16.51
C THR A 12 -9.63 15.97 -15.27
N PHE A 13 -10.11 17.19 -15.45
CA PHE A 13 -10.37 18.13 -14.36
C PHE A 13 -11.88 18.21 -14.14
N ASN A 14 -12.44 17.14 -13.57
CA ASN A 14 -13.86 17.02 -13.26
C ASN A 14 -14.18 17.40 -11.80
N ALA A 15 -15.44 17.29 -11.39
CA ALA A 15 -15.86 17.59 -10.01
C ALA A 15 -15.08 16.73 -8.99
N THR A 16 -14.86 15.44 -9.27
CA THR A 16 -14.06 14.53 -8.43
C THR A 16 -12.65 15.06 -8.22
N PHE A 17 -11.98 15.53 -9.28
CA PHE A 17 -10.66 16.16 -9.17
C PHE A 17 -10.68 17.38 -8.25
N PHE A 18 -11.62 18.32 -8.45
CA PHE A 18 -11.66 19.53 -7.64
C PHE A 18 -12.00 19.27 -6.18
N ILE A 19 -12.93 18.35 -5.89
CA ILE A 19 -13.26 17.94 -4.53
C ILE A 19 -12.03 17.29 -3.87
N GLY A 20 -11.37 16.35 -4.56
CA GLY A 20 -10.16 15.70 -4.05
C GLY A 20 -9.02 16.69 -3.83
N ALA A 21 -8.81 17.64 -4.76
CA ALA A 21 -7.79 18.68 -4.64
C ALA A 21 -8.04 19.59 -3.44
N VAL A 22 -9.29 20.02 -3.20
CA VAL A 22 -9.67 20.81 -2.03
C VAL A 22 -9.38 20.02 -0.74
N LEU A 23 -9.77 18.75 -0.68
CA LEU A 23 -9.48 17.90 0.49
C LEU A 23 -7.98 17.75 0.73
N MET A 24 -7.19 17.48 -0.31
CA MET A 24 -5.72 17.38 -0.21
C MET A 24 -5.10 18.70 0.25
N LEU A 25 -5.57 19.86 -0.23
CA LEU A 25 -5.10 21.18 0.20
C LEU A 25 -5.45 21.50 1.66
N ILE A 26 -6.65 21.12 2.11
CA ILE A 26 -7.05 21.25 3.52
C ILE A 26 -6.10 20.44 4.39
N ILE A 27 -5.87 19.17 4.04
CA ILE A 27 -4.95 18.30 4.78
C ILE A 27 -3.52 18.84 4.76
N PHE A 28 -3.05 19.29 3.61
CA PHE A 28 -1.74 19.93 3.48
C PHE A 28 -1.59 21.11 4.45
N SER A 29 -2.61 21.98 4.54
CA SER A 29 -2.59 23.12 5.46
C SER A 29 -2.56 22.71 6.95
N ILE A 30 -3.27 21.63 7.30
CA ILE A 30 -3.29 21.09 8.66
C ILE A 30 -1.90 20.53 9.01
N GLN A 31 -1.32 19.73 8.12
CA GLN A 31 -0.01 19.12 8.35
C GLN A 31 1.13 20.15 8.38
N HIS A 32 0.99 21.25 7.65
CA HIS A 32 1.97 22.33 7.63
C HIS A 32 2.19 22.97 9.01
N ARG A 33 1.18 22.92 9.90
CA ARG A 33 1.19 23.51 11.26
C ARG A 33 1.80 22.58 12.33
N GLY A 34 2.26 21.39 11.97
CA GLY A 34 2.93 20.45 12.87
C GLY A 34 2.09 19.23 13.25
N ILE A 35 2.75 18.07 13.35
CA ILE A 35 2.13 16.73 13.44
C ILE A 35 1.81 16.31 14.88
N LEU A 36 2.50 16.88 15.89
CA LEU A 36 2.35 16.45 17.30
C LEU A 36 0.92 16.60 17.84
N GLY A 37 0.11 17.51 17.28
CA GLY A 37 -1.29 17.68 17.67
C GLY A 37 -2.27 16.68 17.03
N THR A 38 -1.88 15.96 15.98
CA THR A 38 -2.80 15.12 15.20
C THR A 38 -2.89 13.68 15.70
N ALA A 39 -1.88 13.14 16.40
CA ALA A 39 -1.84 11.74 16.82
C ALA A 39 -3.02 11.33 17.75
N ASN A 40 -3.37 12.18 18.73
CA ASN A 40 -4.50 11.90 19.61
C ASN A 40 -5.85 11.94 18.86
N VAL A 41 -5.98 12.83 17.87
CA VAL A 41 -7.18 12.92 17.03
C VAL A 41 -7.29 11.69 16.12
N GLN A 42 -6.19 11.30 15.48
CA GLN A 42 -6.11 10.10 14.63
C GLN A 42 -6.47 8.83 15.38
N LYS A 43 -6.06 8.70 16.65
CA LYS A 43 -6.44 7.56 17.50
C LYS A 43 -7.97 7.43 17.63
N TYR A 44 -8.67 8.53 17.91
CA TYR A 44 -10.12 8.49 18.06
C TYR A 44 -10.82 8.26 16.72
N ILE A 45 -10.38 8.93 15.65
CA ILE A 45 -10.93 8.70 14.32
C ILE A 45 -10.73 7.24 13.90
N GLY A 46 -9.55 6.68 14.12
CA GLY A 46 -9.26 5.27 13.84
C GLY A 46 -10.19 4.33 14.62
N LEU A 47 -10.44 4.61 15.90
CA LEU A 47 -11.40 3.83 16.70
C LEU A 47 -12.83 3.94 16.16
N PHE A 48 -13.24 5.14 15.74
CA PHE A 48 -14.54 5.37 15.09
C PHE A 48 -14.67 4.67 13.74
N VAL A 49 -13.58 4.31 13.07
CA VAL A 49 -13.61 3.50 11.84
C VAL A 49 -13.62 2.01 12.17
N ILE A 50 -12.77 1.56 13.10
CA ILE A 50 -12.62 0.14 13.46
C ILE A 50 -13.89 -0.42 14.10
N ILE A 51 -14.50 0.30 15.05
CA ILE A 51 -15.67 -0.21 15.78
C ILE A 51 -16.85 -0.48 14.82
N PRO A 52 -17.26 0.45 13.95
CA PRO A 52 -18.32 0.19 12.98
C PRO A 52 -17.99 -0.93 12.00
N MET A 53 -16.73 -1.07 11.57
CA MET A 53 -16.32 -2.21 10.74
C MET A 53 -16.47 -3.54 11.46
N LEU A 54 -16.16 -3.61 12.76
CA LEU A 54 -16.42 -4.80 13.58
C LEU A 54 -17.93 -5.06 13.71
N ILE A 55 -18.73 -4.02 13.95
CA ILE A 55 -20.20 -4.15 14.05
C ILE A 55 -20.76 -4.73 12.75
N VAL A 56 -20.41 -4.16 11.61
CA VAL A 56 -20.85 -4.65 10.30
C VAL A 56 -20.36 -6.08 10.05
N GLY A 57 -19.14 -6.42 10.45
CA GLY A 57 -18.62 -7.77 10.32
C GLY A 57 -19.34 -8.80 11.20
N VAL A 58 -19.82 -8.43 12.39
CA VAL A 58 -20.41 -9.37 13.36
C VAL A 58 -21.93 -9.42 13.28
N VAL A 59 -22.61 -8.29 13.12
CA VAL A 59 -24.08 -8.20 13.21
C VAL A 59 -24.77 -9.15 12.23
N PRO A 60 -24.45 -9.18 10.93
CA PRO A 60 -25.12 -10.07 9.97
C PRO A 60 -24.91 -11.57 10.27
N ILE A 61 -23.79 -11.93 10.90
CA ILE A 61 -23.54 -13.30 11.37
C ILE A 61 -24.52 -13.64 12.49
N VAL A 62 -24.64 -12.76 13.49
CA VAL A 62 -25.47 -12.98 14.69
C VAL A 62 -26.96 -12.88 14.36
N THR A 63 -27.36 -12.03 13.42
CA THR A 63 -28.75 -11.88 12.97
C THR A 63 -29.17 -12.93 11.94
N GLY A 64 -28.27 -13.80 11.50
CA GLY A 64 -28.56 -14.88 10.56
C GLY A 64 -28.82 -14.41 9.13
N GLN A 65 -28.27 -13.26 8.74
CA GLN A 65 -28.42 -12.70 7.38
C GLN A 65 -27.49 -13.36 6.36
N ILE A 66 -26.54 -14.19 6.81
CA ILE A 66 -25.63 -14.90 5.91
C ILE A 66 -26.37 -16.04 5.21
N ASP A 67 -26.44 -15.95 3.89
CA ASP A 67 -26.85 -17.08 3.05
C ASP A 67 -25.62 -17.93 2.71
N TRP A 68 -25.57 -19.15 3.24
CA TRP A 68 -24.48 -20.08 3.00
C TRP A 68 -24.38 -20.52 1.53
N ALA A 69 -25.44 -20.40 0.74
CA ALA A 69 -25.41 -20.67 -0.69
C ALA A 69 -24.48 -19.69 -1.42
N ASN A 70 -24.24 -18.48 -0.88
CA ASN A 70 -23.34 -17.48 -1.48
C ASN A 70 -21.86 -17.91 -1.51
N PHE A 71 -21.49 -18.98 -0.80
CA PHE A 71 -20.14 -19.55 -0.83
C PHE A 71 -20.00 -20.77 -1.73
N SER A 72 -21.10 -21.21 -2.38
CA SER A 72 -21.12 -22.42 -3.19
C SER A 72 -21.70 -22.16 -4.59
N PRO A 73 -21.04 -22.61 -5.66
CA PRO A 73 -19.75 -23.31 -5.68
C PRO A 73 -18.56 -22.36 -5.45
N LEU A 74 -17.55 -22.80 -4.69
CA LEU A 74 -16.30 -22.05 -4.52
C LEU A 74 -15.38 -22.26 -5.72
N VAL A 75 -15.67 -21.54 -6.80
CA VAL A 75 -14.87 -21.51 -8.03
C VAL A 75 -14.53 -20.07 -8.41
N PRO A 76 -13.40 -19.84 -9.09
CA PRO A 76 -13.09 -18.52 -9.64
C PRO A 76 -14.13 -18.12 -10.69
N LEU A 77 -14.19 -16.83 -11.03
CA LEU A 77 -15.07 -16.32 -12.07
C LEU A 77 -14.66 -16.89 -13.45
N ALA A 78 -15.63 -17.11 -14.33
CA ALA A 78 -15.36 -17.53 -15.70
C ALA A 78 -14.68 -16.42 -16.52
N ALA A 79 -15.01 -15.16 -16.24
CA ALA A 79 -14.42 -13.98 -16.82
C ALA A 79 -14.39 -12.85 -15.78
N ALA A 80 -13.53 -11.85 -15.99
CA ALA A 80 -13.45 -10.69 -15.11
C ALA A 80 -14.80 -9.98 -15.03
N TYR A 81 -15.26 -9.70 -13.80
CA TYR A 81 -16.54 -9.04 -13.51
C TYR A 81 -17.79 -9.76 -14.05
N ALA A 82 -17.69 -11.04 -14.42
CA ALA A 82 -18.84 -11.86 -14.81
C ALA A 82 -19.25 -12.79 -13.64
N PRO A 83 -20.55 -12.89 -13.32
CA PRO A 83 -21.02 -13.72 -12.21
C PRO A 83 -21.01 -15.22 -12.53
N GLU A 84 -20.71 -15.59 -13.78
CA GLU A 84 -20.74 -16.98 -14.22
C GLU A 84 -19.64 -17.80 -13.52
N PRO A 85 -19.98 -18.98 -12.95
CA PRO A 85 -19.00 -19.88 -12.34
C PRO A 85 -17.95 -20.32 -13.36
N GLY A 86 -16.67 -20.08 -13.04
CA GLY A 86 -15.54 -20.55 -13.82
C GLY A 86 -15.06 -21.92 -13.36
N ALA A 87 -13.77 -22.18 -13.58
CA ALA A 87 -13.11 -23.42 -13.19
C ALA A 87 -11.71 -23.15 -12.67
N TRP A 88 -11.17 -24.06 -11.85
CA TRP A 88 -9.78 -24.04 -11.37
C TRP A 88 -8.77 -24.43 -12.46
N ASN A 89 -8.82 -23.72 -13.59
CA ASN A 89 -7.86 -23.82 -14.69
C ASN A 89 -6.90 -22.61 -14.65
N ILE A 90 -6.01 -22.51 -15.65
CA ILE A 90 -5.04 -21.41 -15.70
C ILE A 90 -5.74 -20.05 -15.69
N ALA A 91 -6.78 -19.84 -16.50
CA ALA A 91 -7.52 -18.57 -16.55
C ALA A 91 -8.18 -18.22 -15.20
N GLY A 92 -8.80 -19.20 -14.53
CA GLY A 92 -9.38 -19.00 -13.20
C GLY A 92 -8.34 -18.64 -12.14
N TRP A 93 -7.18 -19.32 -12.14
CA TRP A 93 -6.05 -18.94 -11.28
C TRP A 93 -5.49 -17.56 -11.61
N THR A 94 -5.43 -17.18 -12.88
CA THR A 94 -5.01 -15.84 -13.29
C THR A 94 -5.90 -14.77 -12.66
N LEU A 95 -7.22 -14.97 -12.66
CA LEU A 95 -8.17 -14.05 -12.01
C LEU A 95 -8.01 -14.01 -10.49
N VAL A 96 -7.82 -15.16 -9.83
CA VAL A 96 -7.55 -15.21 -8.38
C VAL A 96 -6.27 -14.45 -8.03
N LEU A 97 -5.19 -14.68 -8.78
CA LEU A 97 -3.91 -13.98 -8.56
C LEU A 97 -4.03 -12.48 -8.88
N GLY A 98 -4.86 -12.09 -9.85
CA GLY A 98 -5.25 -10.71 -10.11
C GLY A 98 -5.95 -10.04 -8.92
N GLY A 99 -6.88 -10.76 -8.28
CA GLY A 99 -7.52 -10.31 -7.04
C GLY A 99 -6.54 -10.19 -5.88
N MET A 100 -5.70 -11.22 -5.68
CA MET A 100 -4.67 -11.23 -4.63
C MET A 100 -3.64 -10.11 -4.80
N PHE A 101 -3.31 -9.76 -6.05
CA PHE A 101 -2.45 -8.62 -6.34
C PHE A 101 -3.01 -7.32 -5.76
N ILE A 102 -4.26 -6.95 -6.05
CA ILE A 102 -4.87 -5.73 -5.49
C ILE A 102 -5.17 -5.85 -4.00
N ALA A 103 -5.51 -7.05 -3.53
CA ALA A 103 -5.68 -7.30 -2.11
C ALA A 103 -4.37 -7.02 -1.35
N ALA A 104 -3.21 -7.37 -1.90
CA ALA A 104 -1.92 -7.05 -1.30
C ALA A 104 -1.72 -5.53 -1.12
N TRP A 105 -2.12 -4.72 -2.10
CA TRP A 105 -2.08 -3.25 -1.97
C TRP A 105 -2.98 -2.73 -0.83
N SER A 106 -4.15 -3.34 -0.68
CA SER A 106 -5.17 -2.86 0.27
C SER A 106 -4.94 -3.35 1.70
N THR A 107 -4.23 -4.46 1.88
CA THR A 107 -4.13 -5.16 3.17
C THR A 107 -2.78 -5.00 3.86
N TYR A 108 -1.71 -4.75 3.10
CA TYR A 108 -0.39 -4.47 3.66
C TYR A 108 -0.29 -2.96 3.89
N GLY A 109 0.12 -2.54 5.07
CA GLY A 109 0.06 -1.13 5.46
C GLY A 109 0.35 -0.88 6.94
N PHE A 110 0.26 -1.92 7.77
CA PHE A 110 0.63 -1.84 9.20
C PHE A 110 2.13 -1.59 9.43
N GLU A 111 2.98 -1.83 8.44
CA GLU A 111 4.40 -1.44 8.46
C GLU A 111 4.60 0.08 8.51
N THR A 112 3.58 0.88 8.18
CA THR A 112 3.60 2.34 8.36
C THR A 112 3.89 2.74 9.81
N ALA A 113 3.61 1.86 10.78
CA ALA A 113 4.01 2.06 12.18
C ALA A 113 5.53 2.28 12.35
N VAL A 114 6.36 1.74 11.44
CA VAL A 114 7.82 1.91 11.46
C VAL A 114 8.22 3.37 11.28
N CYS A 115 7.45 4.17 10.50
CA CYS A 115 7.71 5.59 10.29
C CYS A 115 7.63 6.44 11.58
N TYR A 116 7.03 5.89 12.63
CA TYR A 116 6.84 6.56 13.93
C TYR A 116 7.70 5.93 15.04
N THR A 117 8.67 5.07 14.67
CA THR A 117 9.50 4.34 15.65
C THR A 117 10.22 5.26 16.64
N SER A 118 10.71 6.42 16.19
CA SER A 118 11.40 7.40 17.03
C SER A 118 10.48 8.11 18.02
N GLU A 119 9.16 8.06 17.80
CA GLU A 119 8.16 8.70 18.67
C GLU A 119 7.62 7.73 19.74
N PHE A 120 7.98 6.45 19.69
CA PHE A 120 7.59 5.49 20.71
C PHE A 120 8.35 5.69 22.02
N LYS A 121 7.66 5.42 23.14
CA LYS A 121 8.25 5.50 24.49
C LYS A 121 9.44 4.53 24.61
N ASN A 122 9.27 3.29 24.15
CA ASN A 122 10.33 2.29 24.11
C ASN A 122 10.44 1.67 22.71
N PRO A 123 11.18 2.29 21.77
CA PRO A 123 11.22 1.87 20.37
C PRO A 123 11.59 0.39 20.18
N GLY A 124 12.52 -0.13 20.99
CA GLY A 124 12.97 -1.53 20.90
C GLY A 124 11.88 -2.58 21.13
N THR A 125 10.88 -2.29 21.97
CA THR A 125 9.79 -3.22 22.27
C THR A 125 8.47 -2.81 21.64
N ASP A 126 8.21 -1.51 21.55
CA ASP A 126 6.92 -0.96 21.18
C ASP A 126 6.72 -1.03 19.66
N THR A 127 7.78 -0.91 18.86
CA THR A 127 7.69 -1.09 17.40
C THR A 127 7.20 -2.48 17.03
N PHE A 128 7.76 -3.53 17.64
CA PHE A 128 7.30 -4.90 17.40
C PHE A 128 5.85 -5.09 17.82
N LYS A 129 5.48 -4.63 19.02
CA LYS A 129 4.10 -4.74 19.53
C LYS A 129 3.12 -4.01 18.62
N ALA A 130 3.44 -2.79 18.20
CA ALA A 130 2.59 -2.01 17.30
C ALA A 130 2.34 -2.76 15.99
N ILE A 131 3.40 -3.20 15.31
CA ILE A 131 3.29 -3.95 14.05
C ILE A 131 2.49 -5.25 14.24
N PHE A 132 2.80 -6.02 15.28
CA PHE A 132 2.19 -7.32 15.51
C PHE A 132 0.69 -7.22 15.85
N TYR A 133 0.30 -6.35 16.78
CA TYR A 133 -1.11 -6.20 17.16
C TYR A 133 -1.93 -5.50 16.08
N SER A 134 -1.37 -4.52 15.36
CA SER A 134 -2.01 -3.94 14.19
C SER A 134 -2.22 -4.99 13.10
N GLY A 135 -1.22 -5.84 12.83
CA GLY A 135 -1.35 -6.95 11.88
C GLY A 135 -2.43 -7.96 12.28
N LEU A 136 -2.53 -8.33 13.55
CA LEU A 136 -3.59 -9.21 14.06
C LEU A 136 -4.99 -8.58 13.89
N LEU A 137 -5.14 -7.30 14.21
CA LEU A 137 -6.40 -6.58 14.03
C LEU A 137 -6.79 -6.51 12.54
N CYS A 138 -5.83 -6.19 11.66
CA CYS A 138 -6.05 -6.18 10.22
C CYS A 138 -6.45 -7.57 9.71
N MET A 139 -5.78 -8.63 10.15
CA MET A 139 -6.12 -10.01 9.78
C MET A 139 -7.56 -10.36 10.18
N LEU A 140 -7.97 -10.00 11.40
CA LEU A 140 -9.35 -10.19 11.85
C LEU A 140 -10.34 -9.49 10.91
N LEU A 141 -10.13 -8.19 10.63
CA LEU A 141 -11.05 -7.39 9.83
C LEU A 141 -11.08 -7.83 8.35
N PHE A 142 -9.93 -8.15 7.76
CA PHE A 142 -9.82 -8.57 6.37
C PHE A 142 -10.32 -10.01 6.12
N ILE A 143 -10.53 -10.80 7.17
CA ILE A 143 -11.26 -12.06 7.08
C ILE A 143 -12.74 -11.81 7.32
N LEU A 144 -13.08 -11.14 8.42
CA LEU A 144 -14.45 -10.99 8.89
C LEU A 144 -15.33 -10.17 7.94
N VAL A 145 -14.83 -9.01 7.48
CA VAL A 145 -15.63 -8.09 6.66
C VAL A 145 -15.90 -8.68 5.27
N PRO A 146 -14.90 -9.15 4.49
CA PRO A 146 -15.16 -9.77 3.19
C PRO A 146 -16.00 -11.05 3.29
N PHE A 147 -15.80 -11.88 4.33
CA PHE A 147 -16.63 -13.05 4.59
C PHE A 147 -18.11 -12.67 4.74
N THR A 148 -18.38 -11.66 5.56
CA THR A 148 -19.75 -11.20 5.83
C THR A 148 -20.36 -10.51 4.62
N PHE A 149 -19.59 -9.70 3.90
CA PHE A 149 -20.00 -9.06 2.65
C PHE A 149 -20.40 -10.10 1.59
N GLN A 150 -19.54 -11.08 1.33
CA GLN A 150 -19.84 -12.18 0.41
C GLN A 150 -21.08 -12.95 0.86
N GLY A 151 -21.19 -13.24 2.17
CA GLY A 151 -22.29 -14.00 2.74
C GLY A 151 -23.65 -13.32 2.62
N VAL A 152 -23.71 -11.98 2.66
CA VAL A 152 -24.98 -11.23 2.57
C VAL A 152 -25.30 -10.81 1.12
N LEU A 153 -24.31 -10.31 0.39
CA LEU A 153 -24.51 -9.74 -0.95
C LEU A 153 -24.50 -10.80 -2.05
N GLY A 154 -23.83 -11.93 -1.83
CA GLY A 154 -23.53 -12.92 -2.86
C GLY A 154 -22.69 -12.35 -4.00
N LEU A 155 -22.44 -13.18 -5.01
CA LEU A 155 -21.57 -12.80 -6.12
C LEU A 155 -22.13 -11.62 -6.93
N ASN A 156 -23.42 -11.62 -7.23
CA ASN A 156 -24.05 -10.55 -8.00
C ASN A 156 -24.00 -9.20 -7.27
N GLY A 157 -24.22 -9.19 -5.95
CA GLY A 157 -24.11 -7.97 -5.15
C GLY A 157 -22.68 -7.46 -5.08
N MET A 158 -21.68 -8.34 -4.94
CA MET A 158 -20.26 -7.98 -4.96
C MET A 158 -19.80 -7.40 -6.31
N LEU A 159 -20.43 -7.81 -7.41
CA LEU A 159 -20.14 -7.31 -8.76
C LEU A 159 -20.98 -6.08 -9.16
N ALA A 160 -21.92 -5.65 -8.32
CA ALA A 160 -22.74 -4.48 -8.61
C ALA A 160 -21.86 -3.21 -8.70
N THR A 161 -22.13 -2.37 -9.71
CA THR A 161 -21.34 -1.15 -9.98
C THR A 161 -21.12 -0.28 -8.74
N PRO A 162 -22.13 0.01 -7.89
CA PRO A 162 -21.93 0.84 -6.69
C PRO A 162 -20.98 0.21 -5.65
N ILE A 163 -20.81 -1.10 -5.65
CA ILE A 163 -19.87 -1.78 -4.75
C ILE A 163 -18.47 -1.75 -5.35
N VAL A 164 -18.35 -2.02 -6.65
CA VAL A 164 -17.06 -2.02 -7.38
C VAL A 164 -16.41 -0.63 -7.39
N ASP A 165 -17.20 0.43 -7.59
CA ASP A 165 -16.71 1.81 -7.59
C ASP A 165 -16.67 2.46 -6.18
N GLY A 166 -17.18 1.76 -5.16
CA GLY A 166 -17.18 2.18 -3.76
C GLY A 166 -18.30 3.14 -3.36
N SER A 167 -19.10 3.66 -4.31
CA SER A 167 -20.12 4.69 -4.05
C SER A 167 -21.28 4.20 -3.18
N GLY A 168 -21.64 2.92 -3.30
CA GLY A 168 -22.74 2.27 -2.57
C GLY A 168 -22.31 1.41 -1.40
N VAL A 169 -21.02 1.44 -1.00
CA VAL A 169 -20.54 0.63 0.12
C VAL A 169 -21.21 1.06 1.43
N ALA A 170 -21.39 2.37 1.66
CA ALA A 170 -22.10 2.86 2.85
C ALA A 170 -23.55 2.37 2.92
N ASP A 171 -24.26 2.37 1.77
CA ASP A 171 -25.62 1.85 1.66
C ASP A 171 -25.68 0.35 1.97
N ALA A 172 -24.75 -0.44 1.41
CA ALA A 172 -24.66 -1.87 1.67
C ALA A 172 -24.41 -2.16 3.16
N LEU A 173 -23.43 -1.46 3.77
CA LEU A 173 -23.14 -1.56 5.21
C LEU A 173 -24.36 -1.23 6.07
N ALA A 174 -25.09 -0.18 5.72
CA ALA A 174 -26.27 0.25 6.46
C ALA A 174 -27.43 -0.75 6.35
N GLY A 175 -27.62 -1.31 5.14
CA GLY A 175 -28.59 -2.38 4.89
C GLY A 175 -28.29 -3.63 5.71
N MET A 176 -27.03 -4.06 5.75
CA MET A 176 -26.58 -5.22 6.53
C MET A 176 -26.83 -5.06 8.04
N VAL A 177 -26.62 -3.85 8.58
CA VAL A 177 -26.82 -3.61 10.03
C VAL A 177 -28.30 -3.36 10.39
N GLY A 178 -29.19 -3.18 9.41
CA GLY A 178 -30.63 -2.99 9.65
C GLY A 178 -30.98 -1.67 10.33
N GLY A 179 -30.13 -0.67 10.19
CA GLY A 179 -30.12 0.52 11.06
C GLY A 179 -30.94 1.73 10.61
N GLY A 180 -31.61 1.64 9.46
CA GLY A 180 -32.37 2.73 8.86
C GLY A 180 -31.50 3.94 8.44
N GLN A 181 -32.17 5.06 8.15
CA GLN A 181 -31.52 6.27 7.59
C GLN A 181 -30.44 6.87 8.49
N LEU A 182 -30.61 6.79 9.81
CA LEU A 182 -29.65 7.34 10.77
C LEU A 182 -28.31 6.60 10.73
N ILE A 183 -28.33 5.26 10.76
CA ILE A 183 -27.11 4.46 10.67
C ILE A 183 -26.46 4.62 9.31
N HIS A 184 -27.26 4.74 8.24
CA HIS A 184 -26.75 5.06 6.92
C HIS A 184 -25.95 6.37 6.90
N SER A 185 -26.54 7.48 7.37
CA SER A 185 -25.85 8.78 7.41
C SER A 185 -24.60 8.76 8.29
N LEU A 186 -24.62 8.02 9.41
CA LEU A 186 -23.45 7.82 10.26
C LEU A 186 -22.33 7.08 9.51
N LEU A 187 -22.63 5.99 8.80
CA LEU A 187 -21.64 5.22 8.04
C LEU A 187 -21.04 6.03 6.89
N VAL A 188 -21.85 6.81 6.16
CA VAL A 188 -21.34 7.74 5.13
C VAL A 188 -20.35 8.74 5.73
N MET A 189 -20.72 9.38 6.85
CA MET A 189 -19.83 10.31 7.55
C MET A 189 -18.53 9.63 8.00
N LEU A 190 -18.61 8.41 8.51
CA LEU A 190 -17.43 7.64 8.94
C LEU A 190 -16.52 7.27 7.77
N MET A 191 -17.07 6.93 6.60
CA MET A 191 -16.29 6.70 5.39
C MET A 191 -15.56 7.98 4.94
N ILE A 192 -16.23 9.14 5.01
CA ILE A 192 -15.58 10.43 4.72
C ILE A 192 -14.44 10.69 5.72
N LEU A 193 -14.65 10.45 7.02
CA LEU A 193 -13.59 10.58 8.03
C LEU A 193 -12.43 9.59 7.80
N ALA A 194 -12.73 8.36 7.37
CA ALA A 194 -11.72 7.37 7.02
C ALA A 194 -10.90 7.81 5.81
N LEU A 195 -11.54 8.37 4.78
CA LEU A 195 -10.86 8.94 3.60
C LEU A 195 -9.93 10.09 4.01
N VAL A 196 -10.40 11.01 4.84
CA VAL A 196 -9.60 12.12 5.39
C VAL A 196 -8.40 11.58 6.17
N LEU A 197 -8.61 10.58 7.03
CA LEU A 197 -7.54 9.93 7.80
C LEU A 197 -6.50 9.26 6.88
N CYS A 198 -6.95 8.59 5.82
CA CYS A 198 -6.09 7.93 4.84
C CYS A 198 -5.19 8.94 4.13
N ILE A 199 -5.77 10.05 3.63
CA ILE A 199 -5.01 11.14 2.99
C ILE A 199 -3.98 11.75 3.96
N MET A 200 -4.37 11.98 5.22
CA MET A 200 -3.45 12.46 6.25
C MET A 200 -2.27 11.52 6.47
N THR A 201 -2.56 10.23 6.63
CA THR A 201 -1.54 9.20 6.92
C THR A 201 -0.57 9.04 5.76
N ALA A 202 -1.10 8.97 4.53
CA ALA A 202 -0.30 8.84 3.32
C ALA A 202 0.67 10.03 3.15
N MET A 203 0.16 11.27 3.24
CA MET A 203 0.97 12.47 3.03
C MET A 203 1.99 12.69 4.17
N ALA A 204 1.67 12.33 5.41
CA ALA A 204 2.61 12.40 6.53
C ALA A 204 3.76 11.41 6.35
N GLY A 205 3.43 10.16 5.98
CA GLY A 205 4.41 9.09 5.77
C GLY A 205 5.32 9.36 4.57
N SER A 206 4.73 9.70 3.41
CA SER A 206 5.49 9.95 2.18
C SER A 206 6.44 11.14 2.32
N SER A 207 5.97 12.26 2.87
CA SER A 207 6.79 13.47 3.05
C SER A 207 7.97 13.25 3.98
N ARG A 208 7.78 12.50 5.08
CA ARG A 208 8.87 12.11 6.00
C ARG A 208 9.88 11.19 5.34
N THR A 209 9.41 10.24 4.54
CA THR A 209 10.28 9.29 3.83
C THR A 209 11.10 10.02 2.75
N LEU A 210 10.49 10.94 2.01
CA LEU A 210 11.18 11.81 1.04
C LEU A 210 12.22 12.70 1.72
N TYR A 211 11.87 13.29 2.86
CA TYR A 211 12.81 14.06 3.68
C TYR A 211 13.99 13.21 4.13
N GLN A 212 13.74 12.08 4.79
CA GLN A 212 14.79 11.22 5.32
C GLN A 212 15.69 10.69 4.19
N GLY A 213 15.10 10.18 3.10
CA GLY A 213 15.87 9.74 1.94
C GLY A 213 16.73 10.85 1.32
N SER A 214 16.33 12.11 1.42
CA SER A 214 17.14 13.23 0.95
C SER A 214 18.30 13.59 1.88
N VAL A 215 18.06 13.50 3.20
CA VAL A 215 19.06 13.66 4.25
C VAL A 215 20.12 12.57 4.14
N ASP A 216 19.71 11.33 3.88
CA ASP A 216 20.58 10.16 3.75
C ASP A 216 21.36 10.11 2.42
N GLY A 217 21.12 11.04 1.49
CA GLY A 217 21.85 11.10 0.22
C GLY A 217 21.25 10.23 -0.91
N TRP A 218 20.04 9.72 -0.75
CA TRP A 218 19.34 8.93 -1.79
C TRP A 218 18.48 9.79 -2.72
N LEU A 219 17.92 10.89 -2.21
CA LEU A 219 17.02 11.79 -2.95
C LEU A 219 17.56 13.23 -3.03
N PRO A 220 17.13 14.05 -4.03
CA PRO A 220 17.62 15.41 -4.24
C PRO A 220 17.63 16.30 -2.99
N ARG A 221 18.72 17.07 -2.77
CA ARG A 221 18.91 17.94 -1.59
C ARG A 221 17.77 18.90 -1.30
N TYR A 222 17.01 19.34 -2.31
CA TYR A 222 15.95 20.31 -2.07
C TYR A 222 14.84 19.76 -1.16
N LEU A 223 14.68 18.43 -1.08
CA LEU A 223 13.67 17.78 -0.24
C LEU A 223 14.00 17.81 1.26
N SER A 224 15.25 18.13 1.64
CA SER A 224 15.69 18.14 3.04
C SER A 224 15.32 19.42 3.80
N HIS A 225 14.54 20.32 3.19
CA HIS A 225 14.13 21.57 3.82
C HIS A 225 12.95 21.37 4.77
N VAL A 226 13.10 21.83 6.01
CA VAL A 226 12.05 21.89 7.04
C VAL A 226 11.66 23.34 7.35
N ASN A 227 10.41 23.59 7.72
CA ASN A 227 9.98 24.90 8.24
C ASN A 227 10.28 25.05 9.74
N GLU A 228 9.93 26.22 10.30
CA GLU A 228 10.08 26.53 11.74
C GLU A 228 9.33 25.56 12.67
N HIS A 229 8.30 24.87 12.15
CA HIS A 229 7.50 23.88 12.88
C HIS A 229 8.04 22.44 12.71
N GLY A 230 9.18 22.25 12.05
CA GLY A 230 9.78 20.94 11.80
C GLY A 230 9.11 20.11 10.70
N ALA A 231 8.19 20.70 9.90
CA ALA A 231 7.53 20.01 8.80
C ALA A 231 8.36 20.10 7.50
N PRO A 232 8.56 19.00 6.74
CA PRO A 232 9.38 18.97 5.52
C PRO A 232 8.64 19.57 4.32
N THR A 233 8.51 20.90 4.30
CA THR A 233 7.60 21.62 3.41
C THR A 233 7.84 21.39 1.92
N ARG A 234 9.10 21.32 1.48
CA ARG A 234 9.41 21.07 0.07
C ARG A 234 9.05 19.65 -0.35
N ALA A 235 9.25 18.66 0.53
CA ALA A 235 8.80 17.30 0.29
C ALA A 235 7.27 17.20 0.23
N MET A 236 6.57 17.89 1.14
CA MET A 236 5.11 17.96 1.14
C MET A 236 4.56 18.59 -0.15
N TRP A 237 5.19 19.64 -0.67
CA TRP A 237 4.78 20.26 -1.93
C TRP A 237 4.99 19.31 -3.13
N THR A 238 6.13 18.63 -3.19
CA THR A 238 6.39 17.63 -4.23
C THR A 238 5.37 16.50 -4.18
N ASP A 239 5.06 15.99 -2.98
CA ASP A 239 4.05 14.97 -2.75
C ASP A 239 2.66 15.46 -3.21
N LEU A 240 2.24 16.66 -2.81
CA LEU A 240 0.95 17.22 -3.21
C LEU A 240 0.84 17.37 -4.73
N ILE A 241 1.85 17.95 -5.39
CA ILE A 241 1.82 18.16 -6.84
C ILE A 241 1.75 16.82 -7.59
N PHE A 242 2.54 15.84 -7.15
CA PHE A 242 2.51 14.50 -7.74
C PHE A 242 1.15 13.83 -7.54
N ASN A 243 0.60 13.88 -6.32
CA ASN A 243 -0.72 13.33 -6.01
C ASN A 243 -1.84 14.01 -6.82
N LEU A 244 -1.77 15.32 -7.05
CA LEU A 244 -2.73 16.02 -7.91
C LEU A 244 -2.63 15.55 -9.37
N ALA A 245 -1.41 15.35 -9.90
CA ALA A 245 -1.24 14.81 -11.25
C ALA A 245 -1.83 13.40 -11.38
N VAL A 246 -1.58 12.54 -10.40
CA VAL A 246 -2.14 11.19 -10.34
C VAL A 246 -3.67 11.24 -10.17
N LEU A 247 -4.19 12.15 -9.36
CA LEU A 247 -5.63 12.33 -9.16
C LEU A 247 -6.33 12.78 -10.44
N ALA A 248 -5.71 13.67 -11.24
CA ALA A 248 -6.26 14.09 -12.54
C ALA A 248 -6.44 12.91 -13.48
N ILE A 249 -5.52 11.96 -13.46
CA ILE A 249 -5.61 10.72 -14.21
C ILE A 249 -6.67 9.78 -13.62
N ALA A 250 -6.61 9.54 -12.31
CA ALA A 250 -7.54 8.65 -11.61
C ALA A 250 -9.00 9.10 -11.72
N SER A 251 -9.23 10.40 -11.90
CA SER A 251 -10.56 10.98 -12.06
C SER A 251 -11.14 10.82 -13.47
N ALA A 252 -10.36 10.35 -14.46
CA ALA A 252 -10.80 10.27 -15.85
C ALA A 252 -11.88 9.21 -16.05
N ASP A 253 -11.62 7.99 -15.59
CA ASP A 253 -12.51 6.84 -15.69
C ASP A 253 -12.00 5.69 -14.79
N ALA A 254 -12.84 4.67 -14.59
CA ALA A 254 -12.52 3.53 -13.74
C ALA A 254 -11.30 2.72 -14.24
N THR A 255 -11.09 2.62 -15.55
CA THR A 255 -9.93 1.93 -16.13
C THR A 255 -8.64 2.66 -15.78
N SER A 256 -8.62 3.98 -15.93
CA SER A 256 -7.49 4.84 -15.55
C SER A 256 -7.20 4.76 -14.04
N PHE A 257 -8.25 4.71 -13.21
CA PHE A 257 -8.13 4.52 -11.76
C PHE A 257 -7.45 3.18 -11.41
N PHE A 258 -7.98 2.06 -11.89
CA PHE A 258 -7.42 0.73 -11.59
C PHE A 258 -6.04 0.53 -12.21
N PHE A 259 -5.76 1.15 -13.36
CA PHE A 259 -4.43 1.13 -13.97
C PHE A 259 -3.38 1.78 -13.06
N ILE A 260 -3.65 2.98 -12.53
CA ILE A 260 -2.74 3.63 -11.57
C ILE A 260 -2.55 2.77 -10.34
N LEU A 261 -3.64 2.23 -9.80
CA LEU A 261 -3.59 1.38 -8.62
C LEU A 261 -2.66 0.18 -8.89
N ALA A 262 -2.81 -0.49 -10.03
CA ALA A 262 -1.97 -1.60 -10.43
C ALA A 262 -0.48 -1.20 -10.60
N VAL A 263 -0.20 -0.05 -11.23
CA VAL A 263 1.17 0.47 -11.38
C VAL A 263 1.80 0.79 -10.03
N SER A 264 1.06 1.45 -9.14
CA SER A 264 1.49 1.77 -7.77
C SER A 264 1.79 0.50 -6.97
N ASN A 265 0.92 -0.50 -7.08
CA ASN A 265 1.07 -1.77 -6.39
C ASN A 265 2.27 -2.60 -6.87
N CYS A 266 2.64 -2.50 -8.15
CA CYS A 266 3.89 -3.08 -8.64
C CYS A 266 5.09 -2.51 -7.87
N GLY A 267 5.16 -1.17 -7.73
CA GLY A 267 6.19 -0.51 -6.93
C GLY A 267 6.20 -1.00 -5.49
N TYR A 268 5.01 -1.06 -4.88
CA TYR A 268 4.84 -1.51 -3.51
C TYR A 268 5.32 -2.97 -3.28
N ILE A 269 4.95 -3.90 -4.16
CA ILE A 269 5.41 -5.30 -4.09
C ILE A 269 6.92 -5.42 -4.31
N ILE A 270 7.51 -4.65 -5.23
CA ILE A 270 8.98 -4.63 -5.41
C ILE A 270 9.65 -4.26 -4.09
N PHE A 271 9.21 -3.19 -3.42
CA PHE A 271 9.78 -2.78 -2.14
C PHE A 271 9.54 -3.79 -1.03
N ASN A 272 8.39 -4.45 -1.00
CA ASN A 272 8.12 -5.55 -0.07
C ASN A 272 9.09 -6.72 -0.29
N PHE A 273 9.30 -7.12 -1.54
CA PHE A 273 10.26 -8.17 -1.91
C PHE A 273 11.68 -7.83 -1.47
N LEU A 274 12.12 -6.58 -1.73
CA LEU A 274 13.44 -6.10 -1.31
C LEU A 274 13.58 -6.08 0.21
N ASN A 275 12.56 -5.59 0.93
CA ASN A 275 12.58 -5.46 2.39
C ASN A 275 12.62 -6.83 3.09
N LEU A 276 11.79 -7.78 2.66
CA LEU A 276 11.75 -9.14 3.23
C LEU A 276 13.09 -9.87 3.04
N ASN A 277 13.77 -9.64 1.91
CA ASN A 277 15.09 -10.23 1.67
C ASN A 277 16.22 -9.48 2.39
N ALA A 278 16.10 -8.15 2.57
CA ALA A 278 17.10 -7.37 3.29
C ALA A 278 17.29 -7.86 4.74
N GLY A 279 16.25 -8.38 5.40
CA GLY A 279 16.32 -8.84 6.79
C GLY A 279 17.34 -9.96 7.05
N TRP A 280 17.39 -10.98 6.19
CA TRP A 280 18.36 -12.06 6.33
C TRP A 280 19.75 -11.66 5.83
N ILE A 281 19.84 -10.84 4.78
CA ILE A 281 21.11 -10.29 4.26
C ILE A 281 21.80 -9.47 5.35
N HIS A 282 21.05 -8.55 5.97
CA HIS A 282 21.53 -7.73 7.07
C HIS A 282 21.96 -8.57 8.28
N ARG A 283 21.30 -9.72 8.51
CA ARG A 283 21.70 -10.65 9.57
C ARG A 283 23.08 -11.26 9.35
N ILE A 284 23.44 -11.53 8.10
CA ILE A 284 24.72 -12.12 7.68
C ILE A 284 25.81 -11.06 7.65
N ASP A 285 25.60 -9.95 6.93
CA ASP A 285 26.61 -8.91 6.71
C ASP A 285 26.91 -8.16 8.02
N ASN A 286 25.86 -7.65 8.67
CA ASN A 286 25.93 -6.79 9.84
C ASN A 286 25.57 -7.54 11.13
N GLY A 287 26.15 -8.75 11.30
CA GLY A 287 25.95 -9.58 12.49
C GLY A 287 26.40 -8.94 13.82
N HIS A 288 27.32 -7.98 13.76
CA HIS A 288 27.92 -7.31 14.91
C HIS A 288 27.06 -6.16 15.48
N ILE A 289 26.11 -5.65 14.68
CA ILE A 289 25.23 -4.54 15.09
C ILE A 289 24.24 -5.05 16.14
N ALA A 290 24.13 -4.32 17.26
CA ALA A 290 23.17 -4.61 18.32
C ALA A 290 21.73 -4.45 17.80
N ARG A 291 20.87 -5.43 18.07
CA ARG A 291 19.48 -5.44 17.61
C ARG A 291 18.56 -5.43 18.83
N PRO A 292 17.79 -4.35 19.07
CA PRO A 292 16.84 -4.28 20.17
C PRO A 292 15.81 -5.40 20.14
N TRP A 293 15.40 -5.80 18.94
CA TRP A 293 14.56 -6.97 18.70
C TRP A 293 15.22 -7.89 17.66
N LYS A 294 15.16 -9.21 17.88
CA LYS A 294 15.74 -10.22 16.98
C LYS A 294 14.66 -11.20 16.54
N ALA A 295 14.33 -11.18 15.25
CA ALA A 295 13.44 -12.17 14.64
C ALA A 295 14.01 -13.59 14.73
N PRO A 296 13.19 -14.61 15.05
CA PRO A 296 13.58 -16.01 14.87
C PRO A 296 13.97 -16.30 13.41
N SER A 297 14.98 -17.14 13.19
CA SER A 297 15.49 -17.43 11.84
C SER A 297 14.43 -18.07 10.93
N TRP A 298 13.55 -18.91 11.48
CA TRP A 298 12.45 -19.52 10.72
C TRP A 298 11.46 -18.48 10.18
N LEU A 299 11.23 -17.39 10.93
CA LEU A 299 10.35 -16.30 10.52
C LEU A 299 10.96 -15.49 9.36
N LEU A 300 12.28 -15.28 9.39
CA LEU A 300 13.00 -14.69 8.24
C LEU A 300 12.94 -15.59 7.01
N GLY A 301 13.07 -16.91 7.19
CA GLY A 301 12.91 -17.88 6.10
C GLY A 301 11.51 -17.85 5.51
N LEU A 302 10.47 -17.80 6.35
CA LEU A 302 9.09 -17.65 5.90
C LEU A 302 8.88 -16.33 5.15
N GLY A 303 9.43 -15.23 5.66
CA GLY A 303 9.40 -13.92 4.99
C GLY A 303 10.05 -13.97 3.60
N ALA A 304 11.19 -14.65 3.47
CA ALA A 304 11.84 -14.83 2.17
C ALA A 304 10.95 -15.63 1.19
N ILE A 305 10.28 -16.69 1.65
CA ILE A 305 9.33 -17.45 0.83
C ILE A 305 8.15 -16.57 0.38
N LEU A 306 7.55 -15.82 1.32
CA LEU A 306 6.43 -14.92 1.02
C LEU A 306 6.83 -13.79 0.07
N ALA A 307 8.09 -13.35 0.08
CA ALA A 307 8.61 -12.41 -0.91
C ALA A 307 8.45 -12.96 -2.35
N TYR A 308 8.75 -14.24 -2.57
CA TYR A 308 8.56 -14.87 -3.89
C TYR A 308 7.08 -15.06 -4.24
N VAL A 309 6.22 -15.32 -3.25
CA VAL A 309 4.76 -15.33 -3.45
C VAL A 309 4.27 -13.96 -3.94
N ASN A 310 4.79 -12.87 -3.37
CA ASN A 310 4.49 -11.52 -3.85
C ASN A 310 4.95 -11.30 -5.30
N MET A 311 6.11 -11.84 -5.69
CA MET A 311 6.54 -11.79 -7.10
C MET A 311 5.60 -12.56 -8.04
N ILE A 312 4.99 -13.65 -7.57
CA ILE A 312 3.95 -14.39 -8.33
C ILE A 312 2.68 -13.53 -8.45
N PHE A 313 2.22 -12.90 -7.36
CA PHE A 313 1.06 -12.00 -7.40
C PHE A 313 1.27 -10.85 -8.38
N MET A 314 2.44 -10.21 -8.36
CA MET A 314 2.79 -9.16 -9.30
C MET A 314 2.86 -9.66 -10.74
N GLY A 315 3.57 -10.77 -11.00
CA GLY A 315 3.75 -11.31 -12.35
C GLY A 315 2.44 -11.79 -12.97
N ALA A 316 1.64 -12.57 -12.25
CA ALA A 316 0.37 -13.10 -12.75
C ALA A 316 -0.75 -12.07 -12.74
N GLY A 317 -0.82 -11.23 -11.69
CA GLY A 317 -1.98 -10.39 -11.40
C GLY A 317 -1.98 -9.03 -12.08
N ALA A 318 -0.82 -8.39 -12.30
CA ALA A 318 -0.76 -7.03 -12.83
C ALA A 318 -1.48 -6.88 -14.19
N LYS A 319 -1.31 -7.87 -15.08
CA LYS A 319 -1.91 -7.85 -16.41
C LYS A 319 -3.42 -8.05 -16.45
N VAL A 320 -4.02 -8.58 -15.37
CA VAL A 320 -5.48 -8.71 -15.23
C VAL A 320 -6.14 -7.32 -15.19
N TRP A 321 -5.43 -6.34 -14.63
CA TRP A 321 -5.92 -4.97 -14.49
C TRP A 321 -5.59 -4.10 -15.70
N ASN A 322 -4.44 -4.32 -16.33
CA ASN A 322 -4.10 -3.74 -17.62
C ASN A 322 -2.91 -4.49 -18.24
N PRO A 323 -2.90 -4.82 -19.54
CA PRO A 323 -1.78 -5.52 -20.18
C PRO A 323 -0.41 -4.83 -20.01
N MET A 324 -0.40 -3.50 -19.86
CA MET A 324 0.80 -2.69 -19.67
C MET A 324 1.14 -2.43 -18.20
N ALA A 325 0.31 -2.84 -17.23
CA ALA A 325 0.49 -2.45 -15.83
C ALA A 325 1.83 -2.92 -15.25
N LEU A 326 2.23 -4.16 -15.55
CA LEU A 326 3.50 -4.73 -15.07
C LEU A 326 4.69 -3.90 -15.59
N TRP A 327 4.72 -3.63 -16.88
CA TRP A 327 5.80 -2.89 -17.52
C TRP A 327 5.83 -1.43 -17.10
N ALA A 328 4.66 -0.78 -17.04
CA ALA A 328 4.54 0.57 -16.51
C ALA A 328 5.01 0.65 -15.05
N GLY A 329 4.63 -0.32 -14.21
CA GLY A 329 5.12 -0.45 -12.83
C GLY A 329 6.63 -0.59 -12.73
N LEU A 330 7.25 -1.45 -13.54
CA LEU A 330 8.70 -1.62 -13.61
C LEU A 330 9.42 -0.35 -14.08
N ILE A 331 8.88 0.32 -15.10
CA ILE A 331 9.43 1.59 -15.60
C ILE A 331 9.34 2.66 -14.51
N THR A 332 8.17 2.81 -13.88
CA THR A 332 7.95 3.78 -12.79
C THR A 332 8.88 3.50 -11.60
N ALA A 333 9.04 2.24 -11.19
CA ALA A 333 10.01 1.88 -10.17
C ALA A 333 11.45 2.22 -10.62
N GLY A 334 11.77 1.98 -11.89
CA GLY A 334 13.06 2.32 -12.49
C GLY A 334 13.37 3.82 -12.55
N LEU A 335 12.37 4.71 -12.52
CA LEU A 335 12.57 6.16 -12.48
C LEU A 335 13.32 6.63 -11.23
N ILE A 336 13.40 5.82 -10.17
CA ILE A 336 14.22 6.13 -9.00
C ILE A 336 15.72 6.11 -9.31
N ILE A 337 16.16 5.32 -10.30
CA ILE A 337 17.57 5.17 -10.68
C ILE A 337 18.16 6.49 -11.20
N PRO A 338 17.58 7.19 -12.20
CA PRO A 338 18.12 8.48 -12.64
C PRO A 338 18.06 9.54 -11.53
N VAL A 339 17.04 9.53 -10.68
CA VAL A 339 16.94 10.44 -9.52
C VAL A 339 18.09 10.20 -8.54
N PHE A 340 18.37 8.94 -8.22
CA PHE A 340 19.51 8.55 -7.40
C PHE A 340 20.84 8.92 -8.07
N CYS A 341 21.01 8.65 -9.37
CA CYS A 341 22.22 9.01 -10.10
C CYS A 341 22.50 10.52 -10.08
N PHE A 342 21.45 11.33 -10.26
CA PHE A 342 21.55 12.78 -10.13
C PHE A 342 21.96 13.19 -8.71
N ARG A 343 21.36 12.59 -7.68
CA ARG A 343 21.74 12.88 -6.29
C ARG A 343 23.18 12.47 -6.00
N HIS A 344 23.51 11.21 -6.22
CA HIS A 344 24.76 10.60 -5.78
C HIS A 344 25.96 11.07 -6.62
N TYR A 345 25.87 11.05 -7.95
CA TYR A 345 27.00 11.36 -8.81
C TYR A 345 27.13 12.86 -9.12
N ILE A 346 26.01 13.59 -9.27
CA ILE A 346 26.06 15.03 -9.64
C ILE A 346 26.09 15.92 -8.40
N GLN A 347 25.19 15.73 -7.42
CA GLN A 347 25.17 16.60 -6.23
C GLN A 347 26.23 16.22 -5.19
N ASP A 348 26.37 14.92 -4.92
CA ASP A 348 27.24 14.39 -3.87
C ASP A 348 28.62 13.93 -4.35
N LYS A 349 28.88 13.98 -5.67
CA LYS A 349 30.16 13.64 -6.28
C LYS A 349 30.68 12.25 -5.86
N GLY A 350 29.77 11.29 -5.70
CA GLY A 350 30.06 9.89 -5.39
C GLY A 350 30.32 9.59 -3.90
N LYS A 351 30.00 10.51 -2.99
CA LYS A 351 30.17 10.29 -1.54
C LYS A 351 28.84 10.41 -0.80
N PHE A 352 28.46 9.36 -0.08
CA PHE A 352 27.32 9.46 0.83
C PHE A 352 27.61 10.46 1.96
N PRO A 353 26.58 11.12 2.52
CA PRO A 353 26.74 12.01 3.66
C PRO A 353 27.32 11.27 4.88
N ASP A 354 28.20 11.92 5.63
CA ASP A 354 28.93 11.29 6.76
C ASP A 354 27.99 10.82 7.88
N HIS A 355 26.90 11.54 8.13
CA HIS A 355 25.91 11.19 9.16
C HIS A 355 25.13 9.90 8.84
N MET A 356 24.94 9.57 7.56
CA MET A 356 24.20 8.38 7.14
C MET A 356 24.86 7.09 7.65
N LEU A 357 26.18 7.01 7.60
CA LEU A 357 26.93 5.84 8.07
C LEU A 357 26.97 5.79 9.60
N ALA A 358 27.11 6.96 10.23
CA ALA A 358 27.08 7.08 11.69
C ALA A 358 25.74 6.59 12.27
N ASP A 359 24.62 6.96 11.63
CA ASP A 359 23.27 6.54 12.05
C ASP A 359 23.05 5.03 11.91
N LEU A 360 23.73 4.38 10.96
CA LEU A 360 23.73 2.92 10.81
C LEU A 360 24.70 2.20 11.76
N GLY A 361 25.51 2.95 12.51
CA GLY A 361 26.60 2.39 13.32
C GLY A 361 27.67 1.71 12.46
N MET A 362 27.82 2.14 11.21
CA MET A 362 28.75 1.56 10.22
C MET A 362 29.85 2.56 9.87
N THR A 363 30.98 2.04 9.42
CA THR A 363 32.07 2.80 8.82
C THR A 363 32.10 2.59 7.31
N SER A 364 32.74 3.48 6.56
CA SER A 364 32.93 3.31 5.11
C SER A 364 33.66 2.01 4.75
N SER A 365 34.49 1.47 5.66
CA SER A 365 35.14 0.17 5.53
C SER A 365 34.17 -1.01 5.61
N ASP A 366 33.08 -0.89 6.37
CA ASP A 366 32.10 -1.97 6.53
C ASP A 366 31.29 -2.21 5.24
N LEU A 367 31.13 -1.17 4.41
CA LEU A 367 30.50 -1.29 3.09
C LEU A 367 31.29 -2.16 2.11
N ALA A 368 32.61 -2.31 2.33
CA ALA A 368 33.46 -3.14 1.48
C ALA A 368 33.36 -4.64 1.81
N VAL A 369 32.89 -5.00 3.01
CA VAL A 369 32.86 -6.38 3.50
C VAL A 369 31.49 -7.00 3.24
N ARG A 370 31.34 -7.67 2.09
CA ARG A 370 30.10 -8.37 1.70
C ARG A 370 30.16 -9.85 2.07
N LYS A 371 29.70 -10.20 3.27
CA LYS A 371 29.71 -11.59 3.78
C LYS A 371 28.67 -12.47 3.08
N ALA A 372 27.55 -11.90 2.68
CA ALA A 372 26.51 -12.58 1.91
C ALA A 372 26.93 -12.85 0.44
N GLY A 373 28.04 -12.26 -0.03
CA GLY A 373 28.63 -12.52 -1.33
C GLY A 373 27.64 -12.35 -2.49
N ILE A 374 27.42 -13.42 -3.26
CA ILE A 374 26.55 -13.43 -4.44
C ILE A 374 25.06 -13.65 -4.12
N LEU A 375 24.72 -14.07 -2.90
CA LEU A 375 23.36 -14.47 -2.53
C LEU A 375 22.32 -13.36 -2.76
N PRO A 376 22.56 -12.07 -2.45
CA PRO A 376 21.62 -11.00 -2.77
C PRO A 376 21.32 -10.91 -4.27
N TYR A 377 22.34 -11.05 -5.12
CA TYR A 377 22.16 -10.98 -6.58
C TYR A 377 21.39 -12.19 -7.12
N LEU A 378 21.67 -13.40 -6.64
CA LEU A 378 20.90 -14.59 -6.98
C LEU A 378 19.43 -14.45 -6.55
N THR A 379 19.19 -13.85 -5.39
CA THR A 379 17.83 -13.59 -4.88
C THR A 379 17.06 -12.66 -5.81
N LEU A 380 17.69 -11.57 -6.25
CA LEU A 380 17.10 -10.63 -7.21
C LEU A 380 16.82 -11.30 -8.57
N ILE A 381 17.78 -12.04 -9.11
CA ILE A 381 17.63 -12.76 -10.38
C ILE A 381 16.47 -13.77 -10.28
N ALA A 382 16.43 -14.56 -9.20
CA ALA A 382 15.35 -15.51 -8.96
C ALA A 382 13.99 -14.80 -8.84
N GLY A 383 13.93 -13.64 -8.18
CA GLY A 383 12.70 -12.85 -8.07
C GLY A 383 12.17 -12.41 -9.44
N VAL A 384 13.06 -11.91 -10.30
CA VAL A 384 12.73 -11.53 -11.69
C VAL A 384 12.27 -12.75 -12.50
N VAL A 385 12.98 -13.88 -12.40
CA VAL A 385 12.61 -15.12 -13.09
C VAL A 385 11.23 -15.60 -12.65
N VAL A 386 10.96 -15.65 -11.35
CA VAL A 386 9.65 -16.05 -10.81
C VAL A 386 8.54 -15.15 -11.31
N MET A 387 8.75 -13.83 -11.29
CA MET A 387 7.80 -12.85 -11.80
C MET A 387 7.51 -13.06 -13.30
N LEU A 388 8.55 -13.23 -14.13
CA LEU A 388 8.41 -13.41 -15.57
C LEU A 388 7.75 -14.75 -15.90
N LEU A 389 8.09 -15.83 -15.19
CA LEU A 389 7.45 -17.13 -15.34
C LEU A 389 5.97 -17.06 -14.94
N ALA A 390 5.63 -16.41 -13.84
CA ALA A 390 4.24 -16.21 -13.44
C ALA A 390 3.47 -15.40 -14.49
N ASN A 391 4.07 -14.33 -15.02
CA ASN A 391 3.49 -13.55 -16.11
C ASN A 391 3.33 -14.36 -17.41
N TRP A 392 4.20 -15.33 -17.68
CA TRP A 392 4.08 -16.17 -18.87
C TRP A 392 3.05 -17.30 -18.69
N LEU A 393 3.03 -17.96 -17.54
CA LEU A 393 2.18 -19.11 -17.24
C LEU A 393 0.71 -18.73 -17.06
N PHE A 394 0.42 -17.68 -16.31
CA PHE A 394 -0.94 -17.33 -15.91
C PHE A 394 -1.57 -16.36 -16.89
N VAL A 395 -2.18 -16.82 -17.97
CA VAL A 395 -2.88 -15.99 -18.98
C VAL A 395 -4.39 -16.22 -18.91
N ILE A 396 -5.17 -15.25 -19.42
CA ILE A 396 -6.62 -15.37 -19.64
C ILE A 396 -6.86 -15.63 -21.13
#